data_AF-A0A1F5MIX3-F1
#
_entry.id   AF-A0A1F5MIX3-F1
#
_cell.length_a   1.000
_cell.length_b   1.000
_cell.length_c   1.000
_cell.angle_alpha   90.00
_cell.angle_beta   90.00
_cell.angle_gamma   90.00
#
_symmetry.space_group_name_H-M   'P 1'
#
loop_
_entity.id
_entity.type
_entity.pdbx_description
1 polymer ?
#
loop_
_entity_poly.entity_id
_entity_poly.type
_entity_poly.pdbx_seq_one_letter_code
_entity_poly.pdbx_strand_id
1 'polypeptide(L)'
;MIPVLQFRTIFFLFIIFVAYFINPLPVSARVTPEDIINERSEVYNQKIDNYSQSSQDRLKIVSERITRMNQAKTDELSWIMETQGRILDEYETRFPRKNTKQVEEARYWITYTHEAVAYQAAKIYIFDISGESNLESDLKRTIGFFRSELDSARSKVIKSQQILTKVL
;
A
#
# COMPACT_ATOMS: atom_id res chain seq x y z
N MET A 1 48.37 -48.25 -17.86
CA MET A 1 46.92 -48.55 -17.82
C MET A 1 46.29 -47.72 -16.72
N ILE A 2 45.77 -46.53 -17.05
CA ILE A 2 44.94 -45.78 -16.10
C ILE A 2 43.60 -46.54 -16.04
N PRO A 3 43.18 -47.04 -14.87
CA PRO A 3 42.10 -48.01 -14.80
C PRO A 3 40.78 -47.35 -15.18
N VAL A 4 40.04 -47.99 -16.09
CA VAL A 4 38.70 -47.61 -16.59
C VAL A 4 37.74 -47.19 -15.47
N LEU A 5 37.97 -47.67 -14.24
CA LEU A 5 37.25 -47.30 -13.03
C LEU A 5 37.36 -45.79 -12.71
N GLN A 6 38.56 -45.19 -12.80
CA GLN A 6 38.77 -43.77 -12.50
C GLN A 6 38.06 -42.85 -13.50
N PHE A 7 38.02 -43.25 -14.78
CA PHE A 7 37.33 -42.48 -15.81
C PHE A 7 35.81 -42.47 -15.57
N ARG A 8 35.24 -43.59 -15.12
CA ARG A 8 33.81 -43.67 -14.79
C ARG A 8 33.44 -42.78 -13.60
N THR A 9 34.25 -42.74 -12.55
CA THR A 9 33.99 -41.88 -11.39
C THR A 9 34.09 -40.39 -11.76
N ILE A 10 35.10 -40.02 -12.55
CA ILE A 10 35.26 -38.64 -13.01
C ILE A 10 34.10 -38.22 -13.92
N PHE A 11 33.69 -39.10 -14.84
CA PHE A 11 32.54 -38.85 -15.70
C PHE A 11 31.24 -38.71 -14.92
N PHE A 12 31.03 -39.54 -13.88
CA PHE A 12 29.86 -39.46 -13.03
C PHE A 12 29.83 -38.16 -12.21
N LEU A 13 30.98 -37.74 -11.66
CA LEU A 13 31.11 -36.46 -10.97
C LEU A 13 30.88 -35.28 -11.91
N PHE A 14 31.34 -35.37 -13.16
CA PHE A 14 31.09 -34.37 -14.18
C PHE A 14 29.59 -34.26 -14.52
N ILE A 15 28.87 -35.38 -14.65
CA ILE A 15 27.41 -35.36 -14.86
C ILE A 15 26.68 -34.72 -13.67
N ILE A 16 27.05 -35.05 -12.44
CA ILE A 16 26.45 -34.44 -11.23
C ILE A 16 26.71 -32.93 -11.21
N PHE A 17 27.95 -32.52 -11.51
CA PHE A 17 28.33 -31.11 -11.58
C PHE A 17 27.50 -30.37 -12.65
N VAL A 18 27.40 -30.95 -13.85
CA VAL A 18 26.62 -30.37 -14.95
C VAL A 18 25.12 -30.32 -14.61
N ALA A 19 24.56 -31.36 -13.99
CA ALA A 19 23.17 -31.38 -13.55
C ALA A 19 22.86 -30.32 -12.47
N TYR A 20 23.86 -29.97 -11.64
CA TYR A 20 23.72 -28.92 -10.63
C TYR A 20 23.73 -27.52 -11.28
N PHE A 21 24.55 -27.30 -12.31
CA PHE A 21 24.63 -26.00 -13.01
C PHE A 21 23.54 -25.77 -14.05
N ILE A 22 22.93 -26.82 -14.60
CA ILE A 22 21.83 -26.69 -15.57
C ILE A 22 20.48 -26.51 -14.88
N ASN A 23 20.34 -26.73 -13.57
CA ASN A 23 19.06 -26.45 -12.91
C ASN A 23 18.85 -24.93 -12.80
N PRO A 24 17.98 -24.32 -13.62
CA PRO A 24 17.64 -22.92 -13.41
C PRO A 24 17.00 -22.84 -12.03
N LEU A 25 17.59 -22.01 -11.15
CA LEU A 25 16.90 -21.61 -9.93
C LEU A 25 15.53 -21.07 -10.35
N PRO A 26 14.43 -21.47 -9.69
CA PRO A 26 13.12 -20.92 -9.99
C PRO A 26 13.20 -19.40 -9.74
N VAL A 27 13.23 -18.63 -10.83
CA VAL A 27 13.11 -17.18 -10.77
C VAL A 27 11.63 -16.92 -10.50
N SER A 28 11.28 -16.77 -9.22
CA SER A 28 9.95 -16.31 -8.85
C SER A 28 9.75 -14.93 -9.48
N ALA A 29 8.78 -14.83 -10.40
CA ALA A 29 8.38 -13.55 -10.95
C ALA A 29 8.05 -12.60 -9.79
N ARG A 30 8.61 -11.39 -9.83
CA ARG A 30 8.35 -10.38 -8.81
C ARG A 30 6.88 -9.98 -8.94
N VAL A 31 6.06 -10.41 -7.97
CA VAL A 31 4.67 -9.99 -7.86
C VAL A 31 4.64 -8.46 -7.74
N THR A 32 4.00 -7.80 -8.70
CA THR A 32 3.83 -6.34 -8.67
C THR A 32 2.59 -5.97 -7.88
N PRO A 33 2.49 -4.73 -7.36
CA PRO A 33 1.26 -4.26 -6.73
C PRO A 33 0.02 -4.35 -7.63
N GLU A 34 0.20 -4.17 -8.95
CA GLU A 34 -0.87 -4.32 -9.95
C GLU A 34 -1.35 -5.76 -10.05
N ASP A 35 -0.45 -6.75 -9.99
CA ASP A 35 -0.82 -8.16 -10.00
C ASP A 35 -1.72 -8.52 -8.82
N ILE A 36 -1.40 -8.00 -7.62
CA ILE A 36 -2.19 -8.21 -6.40
C ILE A 36 -3.58 -7.58 -6.51
N ILE A 37 -3.68 -6.39 -7.09
CA ILE A 37 -4.96 -5.69 -7.30
C ILE A 37 -5.83 -6.45 -8.29
N ASN A 38 -5.23 -6.90 -9.40
CA ASN A 38 -5.92 -7.64 -10.44
C ASN A 38 -6.43 -8.98 -9.91
N GLU A 39 -5.58 -9.73 -9.19
CA GLU A 39 -5.96 -11.00 -8.55
C GLU A 39 -7.14 -10.81 -7.60
N ARG A 40 -7.07 -9.80 -6.72
CA ARG A 40 -8.16 -9.51 -5.77
C ARG A 40 -9.44 -9.08 -6.49
N SER A 41 -9.32 -8.32 -7.58
CA SER A 41 -10.47 -7.86 -8.35
C SER A 41 -11.14 -9.02 -9.09
N GLU A 42 -10.35 -9.94 -9.63
CA GLU A 42 -10.86 -11.14 -10.30
C GLU A 42 -11.60 -12.05 -9.31
N VAL A 43 -11.00 -12.34 -8.15
CA VAL A 43 -11.66 -13.12 -7.08
C VAL A 43 -12.94 -12.44 -6.61
N TYR A 44 -12.94 -11.12 -6.49
CA TYR A 44 -14.12 -10.34 -6.13
C TYR A 44 -15.23 -10.47 -7.19
N ASN A 45 -14.89 -10.26 -8.47
CA ASN A 45 -15.84 -10.34 -9.58
C ASN A 45 -16.47 -11.73 -9.69
N GLN A 46 -15.65 -12.79 -9.60
CA GLN A 46 -16.13 -14.18 -9.60
C GLN A 46 -17.13 -14.46 -8.45
N LYS A 47 -16.92 -13.86 -7.27
CA LYS A 47 -17.84 -14.01 -6.14
C LYS A 47 -19.18 -13.31 -6.38
N ILE A 48 -19.17 -12.11 -6.96
CA ILE A 48 -20.39 -11.30 -7.13
C ILE A 48 -21.22 -11.71 -8.34
N ASP A 49 -20.62 -12.37 -9.33
CA ASP A 49 -21.31 -12.79 -10.57
C ASP A 49 -22.55 -13.66 -10.29
N ASN A 50 -22.53 -14.42 -9.21
CA ASN A 50 -23.64 -15.30 -8.81
C ASN A 50 -24.66 -14.64 -7.86
N TYR A 51 -24.48 -13.38 -7.49
CA TYR A 51 -25.37 -12.69 -6.56
C TYR A 51 -26.59 -12.13 -7.27
N SER A 52 -27.65 -11.84 -6.51
CA SER A 52 -28.80 -11.14 -7.06
C SER A 52 -28.42 -9.73 -7.56
N GLN A 53 -29.12 -9.24 -8.58
CA GLN A 53 -28.91 -7.90 -9.13
C GLN A 53 -28.98 -6.81 -8.05
N SER A 54 -29.92 -6.94 -7.11
CA SER A 54 -30.07 -6.02 -5.98
C SER A 54 -28.81 -5.95 -5.10
N SER A 55 -28.19 -7.10 -4.82
CA SER A 55 -26.95 -7.17 -4.04
C SER A 55 -25.77 -6.59 -4.80
N GLN A 56 -25.66 -6.88 -6.11
CA GLN A 56 -24.63 -6.29 -6.98
C GLN A 56 -24.73 -4.76 -7.03
N ASP A 57 -25.95 -4.22 -7.22
CA ASP A 57 -26.20 -2.78 -7.25
C ASP A 57 -25.85 -2.13 -5.91
N ARG A 58 -26.20 -2.78 -4.80
CA ARG A 58 -25.87 -2.28 -3.45
C ARG A 58 -24.35 -2.24 -3.23
N LEU A 59 -23.62 -3.26 -3.65
CA LEU A 59 -22.16 -3.31 -3.59
C LEU A 59 -21.54 -2.17 -4.41
N LYS A 60 -22.01 -1.96 -5.64
CA LYS A 60 -21.55 -0.87 -6.51
C LYS A 60 -21.76 0.49 -5.86
N ILE A 61 -22.95 0.76 -5.34
CA ILE A 61 -23.27 2.04 -4.67
C ILE A 61 -22.35 2.28 -3.48
N VAL A 62 -22.11 1.25 -2.65
CA VAL A 62 -21.23 1.40 -1.48
C VAL A 62 -19.78 1.59 -1.91
N SER A 63 -19.31 0.87 -2.94
CA SER A 63 -17.97 1.03 -3.53
C SER A 63 -17.71 2.46 -4.00
N GLU A 64 -18.63 3.00 -4.80
CA GLU A 64 -18.55 4.37 -5.32
C GLU A 64 -18.59 5.40 -4.20
N ARG A 65 -19.36 5.14 -3.13
CA ARG A 65 -19.45 6.05 -1.99
C ARG A 65 -18.17 6.04 -1.16
N ILE A 66 -17.57 4.87 -0.91
CA ILE A 66 -16.29 4.77 -0.21
C ILE A 66 -15.19 5.46 -1.03
N THR A 67 -15.15 5.23 -2.33
CA THR A 67 -14.17 5.85 -3.24
C THR A 67 -14.27 7.38 -3.20
N ARG A 68 -15.48 7.94 -3.35
CA ARG A 68 -15.69 9.39 -3.26
C ARG A 68 -15.34 9.96 -1.89
N MET A 69 -15.69 9.25 -0.82
CA MET A 69 -15.36 9.67 0.54
C MET A 69 -13.86 9.62 0.81
N ASN A 70 -13.15 8.61 0.29
CA ASN A 70 -11.70 8.52 0.36
C ASN A 70 -11.08 9.71 -0.33
N GLN A 71 -11.42 9.93 -1.60
CA GLN A 71 -10.91 11.04 -2.40
C GLN A 71 -11.12 12.38 -1.69
N ALA A 72 -12.35 12.69 -1.29
CA ALA A 72 -12.65 13.95 -0.61
C ALA A 72 -11.83 14.14 0.68
N LYS A 73 -11.61 13.06 1.46
CA LYS A 73 -10.81 13.14 2.68
C LYS A 73 -9.33 13.20 2.41
N THR A 74 -8.81 12.45 1.46
CA THR A 74 -7.40 12.53 1.10
C THR A 74 -7.06 13.86 0.47
N ASP A 75 -7.95 14.45 -0.33
CA ASP A 75 -7.76 15.80 -0.91
C ASP A 75 -7.71 16.87 0.20
N GLU A 76 -8.62 16.79 1.18
CA GLU A 76 -8.60 17.66 2.36
C GLU A 76 -7.27 17.54 3.13
N LEU A 77 -6.82 16.31 3.41
CA LEU A 77 -5.57 16.09 4.13
C LEU A 77 -4.33 16.53 3.33
N SER A 78 -4.32 16.29 2.01
CA SER A 78 -3.27 16.76 1.09
C SER A 78 -3.13 18.28 1.12
N TRP A 79 -4.25 19.00 1.01
CA TRP A 79 -4.26 20.46 1.08
C TRP A 79 -3.70 21.00 2.41
N ILE A 80 -4.03 20.34 3.54
CA ILE A 80 -3.48 20.71 4.85
C ILE A 80 -1.96 20.55 4.87
N MET A 81 -1.44 19.43 4.37
CA MET A 81 0.01 19.15 4.38
C MET A 81 0.79 20.07 3.45
N GLU A 82 0.27 20.36 2.26
CA GLU A 82 0.86 21.36 1.35
C GLU A 82 0.94 22.74 2.03
N THR A 83 -0.12 23.10 2.76
CA THR A 83 -0.15 24.34 3.55
C THR A 83 0.89 24.31 4.67
N GLN A 84 1.02 23.21 5.40
CA GLN A 84 2.05 23.03 6.44
C GLN A 84 3.47 23.17 5.86
N GLY A 85 3.73 22.56 4.70
CA GLY A 85 5.01 22.67 3.99
C GLY A 85 5.33 24.12 3.64
N ARG A 86 4.37 24.83 3.03
CA ARG A 86 4.53 26.25 2.69
C ARG A 86 4.81 27.14 3.90
N ILE A 87 4.13 26.89 5.03
CA ILE A 87 4.37 27.63 6.28
C ILE A 87 5.79 27.40 6.78
N LEU A 88 6.28 26.14 6.74
CA LEU A 88 7.64 25.82 7.17
C LEU A 88 8.69 26.47 6.26
N ASP A 89 8.49 26.44 4.94
CA ASP A 89 9.39 27.06 3.96
C ASP A 89 9.44 28.59 4.14
N GLU A 90 8.30 29.22 4.43
CA GLU A 90 8.24 30.66 4.73
C GLU A 90 8.96 31.00 6.04
N TYR A 91 8.82 30.18 7.08
CA TYR A 91 9.55 30.34 8.35
C TYR A 91 11.06 30.24 8.14
N GLU A 92 11.53 29.21 7.43
CA GLU A 92 12.95 28.98 7.17
C GLU A 92 13.57 30.13 6.36
N THR A 93 12.81 30.68 5.41
CA THR A 93 13.21 31.86 4.63
C THR A 93 13.38 33.10 5.52
N ARG A 94 12.47 33.31 6.49
CA ARG A 94 12.50 34.48 7.39
C ARG A 94 13.54 34.35 8.51
N PHE A 95 13.79 33.14 8.99
CA PHE A 95 14.66 32.86 10.13
C PHE A 95 15.71 31.79 9.78
N PRO A 96 16.62 32.08 8.83
CA PRO A 96 17.60 31.11 8.40
C PRO A 96 18.48 30.67 9.58
N ARG A 97 18.70 29.35 9.70
CA ARG A 97 19.53 28.70 10.74
C ARG A 97 19.00 28.79 12.17
N LYS A 98 17.77 29.28 12.39
CA LYS A 98 17.11 29.22 13.71
C LYS A 98 16.36 27.90 13.86
N ASN A 99 16.41 27.28 15.04
CA ASN A 99 15.67 26.04 15.36
C ASN A 99 15.86 24.90 14.33
N THR A 100 17.07 24.77 13.76
CA THR A 100 17.35 23.85 12.63
C THR A 100 16.89 22.43 12.90
N LYS A 101 17.15 21.91 14.11
CA LYS A 101 16.72 20.56 14.49
C LYS A 101 15.20 20.40 14.49
N GLN A 102 14.46 21.40 14.99
CA GLN A 102 13.00 21.37 15.01
C GLN A 102 12.41 21.56 13.60
N VAL A 103 13.06 22.36 12.75
CA VAL A 103 12.70 22.52 11.33
C VAL A 103 12.88 21.20 10.58
N GLU A 104 14.00 20.51 10.76
CA GLU A 104 14.25 19.18 10.17
C GLU A 104 13.23 18.15 10.65
N GLU A 105 12.91 18.14 11.95
CA GLU A 105 11.88 17.26 12.50
C GLU A 105 10.49 17.55 11.91
N ALA A 106 10.11 18.82 11.79
CA ALA A 106 8.86 19.21 11.15
C ALA A 106 8.81 18.78 9.68
N ARG A 107 9.90 19.02 8.93
CA ARG A 107 10.00 18.62 7.52
C ARG A 107 9.87 17.11 7.35
N TYR A 108 10.55 16.33 8.19
CA TYR A 108 10.42 14.87 8.23
C TYR A 108 8.96 14.43 8.45
N TRP A 109 8.27 14.99 9.45
CA TRP A 109 6.90 14.59 9.75
C TRP A 109 5.89 15.02 8.68
N ILE A 110 6.10 16.17 8.04
CA ILE A 110 5.30 16.61 6.89
C ILE A 110 5.45 15.61 5.74
N THR A 111 6.69 15.26 5.36
CA THR A 111 6.95 14.27 4.28
C THR A 111 6.38 12.90 4.61
N TYR A 112 6.64 12.39 5.81
CA TYR A 112 6.11 11.09 6.24
C TYR A 112 4.58 11.03 6.19
N THR A 113 3.93 12.13 6.56
CA THR A 113 2.47 12.24 6.50
C THR A 113 1.98 12.31 5.05
N HIS A 114 2.72 13.01 4.18
CA HIS A 114 2.41 13.10 2.75
C HIS A 114 2.38 11.72 2.09
N GLU A 115 3.38 10.90 2.38
CA GLU A 115 3.43 9.50 1.91
C GLU A 115 2.24 8.68 2.46
N ALA A 116 1.89 8.85 3.73
CA ALA A 116 0.77 8.12 4.32
C ALA A 116 -0.59 8.49 3.68
N VAL A 117 -0.82 9.77 3.40
CA VAL A 117 -2.05 10.22 2.71
C VAL A 117 -2.04 9.80 1.25
N ALA A 118 -0.90 9.87 0.56
CA ALA A 118 -0.79 9.39 -0.82
C ALA A 118 -1.06 7.88 -0.92
N TYR A 119 -0.55 7.09 0.02
CA TYR A 119 -0.85 5.66 0.11
C TYR A 119 -2.35 5.40 0.31
N GLN A 120 -2.98 6.18 1.18
CA GLN A 120 -4.41 6.11 1.42
C GLN A 120 -5.23 6.52 0.18
N ALA A 121 -4.79 7.54 -0.57
CA ALA A 121 -5.44 8.00 -1.80
C ALA A 121 -5.35 6.97 -2.92
N ALA A 122 -4.21 6.29 -3.04
CA ALA A 122 -3.97 5.24 -4.04
C ALA A 122 -4.68 3.92 -3.73
N LYS A 123 -5.30 3.79 -2.55
CA LYS A 123 -5.86 2.51 -2.10
C LYS A 123 -7.16 2.17 -2.81
N ILE A 124 -7.18 1.02 -3.48
CA ILE A 124 -8.38 0.44 -4.08
C ILE A 124 -9.07 -0.43 -3.04
N TYR A 125 -10.32 -0.08 -2.72
CA TYR A 125 -11.13 -0.80 -1.74
C TYR A 125 -11.91 -1.93 -2.41
N ILE A 126 -11.35 -3.13 -2.36
CA ILE A 126 -12.03 -4.37 -2.76
C ILE A 126 -12.66 -4.97 -1.50
N PHE A 127 -13.99 -5.16 -1.49
CA PHE A 127 -14.68 -5.74 -0.34
C PHE A 127 -14.32 -7.20 -0.18
N ASP A 128 -13.95 -7.59 1.04
CA ASP A 128 -13.83 -9.00 1.38
C ASP A 128 -15.21 -9.55 1.71
N ILE A 129 -15.83 -10.21 0.72
CA ILE A 129 -17.17 -10.79 0.82
C ILE A 129 -17.08 -12.28 1.13
N SER A 130 -17.78 -12.69 2.18
CA SER A 130 -17.93 -14.08 2.62
C SER A 130 -19.11 -14.80 1.96
N GLY A 131 -20.19 -14.07 1.67
CA GLY A 131 -21.40 -14.58 1.02
C GLY A 131 -22.51 -13.52 0.95
N GLU A 132 -23.48 -13.72 0.07
CA GLU A 132 -24.58 -12.74 -0.14
C GLU A 132 -25.43 -12.54 1.12
N SER A 133 -25.69 -13.59 1.90
CA SER A 133 -26.43 -13.50 3.16
C SER A 133 -25.72 -12.64 4.22
N ASN A 134 -24.40 -12.49 4.12
CA ASN A 134 -23.57 -11.74 5.06
C ASN A 134 -23.22 -10.33 4.57
N LEU A 135 -23.77 -9.91 3.41
CA LEU A 135 -23.38 -8.69 2.72
C LEU A 135 -23.38 -7.47 3.63
N GLU A 136 -24.41 -7.31 4.46
CA GLU A 136 -24.49 -6.16 5.37
C GLU A 136 -23.36 -6.15 6.42
N SER A 137 -23.01 -7.32 6.97
CA SER A 137 -21.93 -7.45 7.95
C SER A 137 -20.58 -7.18 7.31
N ASP A 138 -20.34 -7.76 6.13
CA ASP A 138 -19.09 -7.60 5.38
C ASP A 138 -18.88 -6.14 4.92
N LEU A 139 -19.96 -5.47 4.49
CA LEU A 139 -19.96 -4.04 4.17
C LEU A 139 -19.63 -3.20 5.41
N LYS A 140 -20.28 -3.45 6.55
CA LYS A 140 -20.00 -2.72 7.81
C LYS A 140 -18.55 -2.90 8.25
N ARG A 141 -18.02 -4.12 8.18
CA ARG A 141 -16.60 -4.42 8.49
C ARG A 141 -15.67 -3.61 7.59
N THR A 142 -15.91 -3.61 6.29
CA THR A 142 -15.09 -2.88 5.32
C THR A 142 -15.15 -1.36 5.55
N ILE A 143 -16.33 -0.82 5.83
CA ILE A 143 -16.50 0.60 6.19
C ILE A 143 -15.77 0.93 7.50
N GLY A 144 -15.82 0.04 8.49
CA GLY A 144 -15.12 0.21 9.76
C GLY A 144 -13.60 0.24 9.57
N PHE A 145 -13.07 -0.70 8.79
CA PHE A 145 -11.66 -0.73 8.42
C PHE A 145 -11.25 0.55 7.69
N PHE A 146 -12.00 0.95 6.65
CA PHE A 146 -11.79 2.18 5.90
C PHE A 146 -11.68 3.41 6.81
N ARG A 147 -12.63 3.57 7.74
CA ARG A 147 -12.62 4.70 8.69
C ARG A 147 -11.38 4.69 9.57
N SER A 148 -10.99 3.53 10.10
CA SER A 148 -9.79 3.40 10.92
C SER A 148 -8.53 3.80 10.17
N GLU A 149 -8.44 3.52 8.86
CA GLU A 149 -7.28 3.91 8.04
C GLU A 149 -7.24 5.42 7.81
N LEU A 150 -8.39 6.03 7.47
CA LEU A 150 -8.48 7.49 7.37
C LEU A 150 -8.13 8.19 8.69
N ASP A 151 -8.61 7.68 9.82
CA ASP A 151 -8.31 8.24 11.14
C ASP A 151 -6.81 8.12 11.48
N SER A 152 -6.15 7.05 11.03
CA SER A 152 -4.69 6.90 11.13
C SER A 152 -3.96 7.98 10.31
N ALA A 153 -4.36 8.20 9.05
CA ALA A 153 -3.79 9.23 8.20
C ALA A 153 -4.00 10.64 8.80
N ARG A 154 -5.22 10.93 9.25
CA ARG A 154 -5.55 12.18 9.94
C ARG A 154 -4.72 12.40 11.20
N SER A 155 -4.52 11.36 12.00
CA SER A 155 -3.71 11.47 13.23
C SER A 155 -2.26 11.85 12.93
N LYS A 156 -1.69 11.36 11.82
CA LYS A 156 -0.36 11.76 11.36
C LYS A 156 -0.33 13.23 10.94
N VAL A 157 -1.35 13.72 10.23
CA VAL A 157 -1.50 15.14 9.86
C VAL A 157 -1.59 16.04 11.10
N ILE A 158 -2.38 15.64 12.10
CA ILE A 158 -2.48 16.37 13.38
C ILE A 158 -1.11 16.39 14.08
N LYS A 159 -0.40 15.26 14.12
CA LYS A 159 0.92 15.19 14.73
C LYS A 159 1.94 16.08 14.00
N SER A 160 1.94 16.07 12.67
CA SER A 160 2.75 16.97 11.85
C SER A 160 2.45 18.43 12.20
N GLN A 161 1.17 18.80 12.32
CA GLN A 161 0.76 20.15 12.72
C GLN A 161 1.29 20.53 14.12
N GLN A 162 1.17 19.63 15.10
CA GLN A 162 1.65 19.87 16.46
C GLN A 162 3.17 20.11 16.49
N ILE A 163 3.92 19.41 15.63
CA ILE A 163 5.37 19.59 15.52
C ILE A 163 5.68 20.93 14.86
N LEU A 164 4.99 21.28 13.77
CA LEU A 164 5.13 22.57 13.12
C LEU A 164 4.86 23.74 14.10
N THR A 165 3.81 23.65 14.92
CA THR A 165 3.51 24.67 15.93
C THR A 165 4.62 24.85 16.97
N LYS A 166 5.46 23.85 17.22
CA LYS A 166 6.62 23.99 18.13
C LYS A 166 7.80 24.73 17.48
N VAL A 167 7.82 24.82 16.15
CA VAL A 167 8.87 25.52 15.39
C VAL A 167 8.59 27.02 15.31
N LEU A 168 7.32 27.36 15.06
CA LEU A 168 6.82 28.72 14.91
C LEU A 168 6.88 29.49 16.24
#